data_AF-A0A7W0VCD0-F1
#
_entry.id   AF-A0A7W0VCD0-F1
#
_cell.length_a   1.000
_cell.length_b   1.000
_cell.length_c   1.000
_cell.angle_alpha   90.00
_cell.angle_beta   90.00
_cell.angle_gamma   90.00
#
_symmetry.space_group_name_H-M   'P 1'
#
loop_
_entity.id
_entity.type
_entity.pdbx_description
1 polymer ?
#
loop_
_entity_poly.entity_id
_entity_poly.type
_entity_poly.pdbx_seq_one_letter_code
_entity_poly.pdbx_strand_id
1 'polypeptide(L)'
;MALLLVVGLLGSGSPGCGPRAAAPTRTHVGDEVTLYRDRAVIKQRIELEVPAADRATVKVRIAEGVGVEDVVVLDRGELTISELRGASARPAAAEEEPAGEAGPTELTFVVGAPNAGKFAVHVAYVTDRIEWDAAYTMTTTAARDHVTLRGAIAIRNTTGIVLKARAYVVDAELGPWRGRIAEQLGSSLTGTTSSTTPIATPRLVGQVELGAGETRVELLPGEPPRPMRSVLVFDPIGTKLDQGGSAPIRDSSLGIEKSAPTRVTESFEIMRKRASSDGLPGGPVRLLQRNPDGSLSVLGEARLFDVATRVAEVDT
;
A
#
# COMPACT_ATOMS: atom_id res chain seq x y z
N MET A 1 -2.45 26.03 -12.57
CA MET A 1 -2.11 25.30 -13.82
C MET A 1 -1.00 24.33 -13.45
N ALA A 2 -1.27 23.02 -13.40
CA ALA A 2 -0.23 22.03 -13.06
C ALA A 2 0.68 21.84 -14.29
N LEU A 3 1.95 22.19 -14.17
CA LEU A 3 2.93 21.99 -15.23
C LEU A 3 3.40 20.53 -15.19
N LEU A 4 2.89 19.69 -16.09
CA LEU A 4 3.44 18.35 -16.31
C LEU A 4 4.69 18.50 -17.20
N LEU A 5 5.88 18.41 -16.60
CA LEU A 5 7.14 18.51 -17.32
C LEU A 5 7.50 17.15 -17.94
N VAL A 6 7.49 17.05 -19.27
CA VAL A 6 8.07 15.93 -20.03
C VAL A 6 9.43 16.40 -20.56
N VAL A 7 10.53 15.82 -20.06
CA VAL A 7 11.90 16.33 -20.27
C VAL A 7 12.51 15.79 -21.57
N GLY A 8 13.02 16.67 -22.41
CA GLY A 8 13.90 16.36 -23.55
C GLY A 8 15.37 16.65 -23.23
N LEU A 9 16.27 15.74 -23.62
CA LEU A 9 17.72 15.86 -23.41
C LEU A 9 18.34 16.95 -24.30
N LEU A 10 19.09 17.89 -23.71
CA LEU A 10 19.91 18.88 -24.43
C LEU A 10 21.35 18.92 -23.90
N GLY A 11 22.29 19.13 -24.83
CA GLY A 11 23.74 19.00 -24.65
C GLY A 11 24.42 20.10 -23.82
N SER A 12 25.59 19.75 -23.30
CA SER A 12 26.37 20.47 -22.28
C SER A 12 27.42 21.43 -22.86
N GLY A 13 27.44 22.67 -22.34
CA GLY A 13 28.55 23.63 -22.45
C GLY A 13 29.11 23.96 -21.07
N SER A 14 30.43 24.13 -20.93
CA SER A 14 31.13 24.35 -19.65
C SER A 14 31.21 25.83 -19.25
N PRO A 15 30.74 26.25 -18.04
CA PRO A 15 31.01 27.58 -17.49
C PRO A 15 32.10 27.57 -16.40
N GLY A 16 32.74 28.73 -16.22
CA GLY A 16 33.87 28.98 -15.30
C GLY A 16 33.52 29.02 -13.80
N CYS A 17 34.57 28.95 -12.97
CA CYS A 17 34.51 28.69 -11.53
C CYS A 17 34.27 29.97 -10.70
N GLY A 18 33.02 30.19 -10.24
CA GLY A 18 32.68 31.20 -9.23
C GLY A 18 32.60 30.62 -7.80
N PRO A 19 32.44 31.48 -6.77
CA PRO A 19 32.30 31.03 -5.38
C PRO A 19 31.11 30.08 -5.21
N ARG A 20 31.39 28.90 -4.63
CA ARG A 20 30.42 27.81 -4.48
C ARG A 20 29.41 28.17 -3.38
N ALA A 21 28.16 28.37 -3.78
CA ALA A 21 27.05 28.58 -2.84
C ALA A 21 26.92 27.39 -1.88
N ALA A 22 26.53 27.67 -0.63
CA ALA A 22 26.25 26.65 0.38
C ALA A 22 25.11 25.74 -0.09
N ALA A 23 25.21 24.44 0.21
CA ALA A 23 24.16 23.49 -0.14
C ALA A 23 22.89 23.79 0.67
N PRO A 24 21.70 23.79 0.04
CA PRO A 24 20.45 24.04 0.75
C PRO A 24 20.18 22.96 1.80
N THR A 25 19.75 23.36 3.00
CA THR A 25 19.30 22.47 4.08
C THR A 25 17.93 21.89 3.75
N ARG A 26 17.69 20.61 4.07
CA ARG A 26 16.40 19.94 3.83
C ARG A 26 15.78 19.46 5.12
N THR A 27 14.47 19.63 5.20
CA THR A 27 13.63 19.02 6.23
C THR A 27 12.55 18.20 5.53
N HIS A 28 12.46 16.91 5.85
CA HIS A 28 11.35 16.06 5.42
C HIS A 28 10.15 16.35 6.32
N VAL A 29 9.04 16.79 5.74
CA VAL A 29 7.82 17.13 6.49
C VAL A 29 6.64 16.36 5.95
N GLY A 30 6.31 15.24 6.60
CA GLY A 30 5.08 14.50 6.37
C GLY A 30 5.07 13.74 5.05
N ASP A 31 5.86 12.68 4.97
CA ASP A 31 5.77 11.73 3.87
C ASP A 31 4.43 10.96 3.94
N GLU A 32 3.88 10.60 2.79
CA GLU A 32 2.70 9.76 2.68
C GLU A 32 3.05 8.53 1.83
N VAL A 33 2.59 7.36 2.27
CA VAL A 33 2.74 6.10 1.53
C VAL A 33 1.35 5.51 1.33
N THR A 34 0.98 5.25 0.08
CA THR A 34 -0.25 4.53 -0.26
C THR A 34 0.10 3.18 -0.86
N LEU A 35 -0.32 2.13 -0.19
CA LEU A 35 -0.04 0.74 -0.53
C LEU A 35 -1.18 0.18 -1.38
N TYR A 36 -0.91 -0.16 -2.63
CA TYR A 36 -1.80 -0.90 -3.52
C TYR A 36 -1.32 -2.36 -3.59
N ARG A 37 -2.14 -3.27 -4.11
CA ARG A 37 -1.78 -4.70 -4.16
C ARG A 37 -0.50 -4.98 -4.94
N ASP A 38 -0.27 -4.22 -6.00
CA ASP A 38 0.82 -4.43 -6.95
C ASP A 38 1.99 -3.45 -6.74
N ARG A 39 1.73 -2.29 -6.13
CA ARG A 39 2.72 -1.19 -6.03
C ARG A 39 2.46 -0.31 -4.81
N ALA A 40 3.47 0.48 -4.44
CA ALA A 40 3.32 1.58 -3.50
C ALA A 40 3.54 2.93 -4.20
N VAL A 41 2.72 3.91 -3.80
CA VAL A 41 2.91 5.32 -4.15
C VAL A 41 3.50 6.03 -2.95
N ILE A 42 4.65 6.66 -3.14
CA ILE A 42 5.32 7.46 -2.12
C ILE A 42 5.19 8.92 -2.52
N LYS A 43 4.73 9.76 -1.61
CA LYS A 43 4.65 11.21 -1.76
C LYS A 43 5.47 11.86 -0.65
N GLN A 44 6.47 12.63 -1.04
CA GLN A 44 7.35 13.36 -0.15
C GLN A 44 7.11 14.85 -0.34
N ARG A 45 7.07 15.59 0.77
CA ARG A 45 7.08 17.04 0.75
C ARG A 45 8.47 17.52 1.15
N ILE A 46 9.07 18.30 0.26
CA ILE A 46 10.45 18.75 0.38
C ILE A 46 10.42 20.26 0.51
N GLU A 47 10.92 20.76 1.64
CA GLU A 47 11.14 22.18 1.83
C GLU A 47 12.48 22.58 1.23
N LEU A 48 12.47 23.63 0.41
CA LEU A 48 13.61 24.13 -0.35
C LEU A 48 13.86 25.57 0.06
N GLU A 49 15.13 25.92 0.30
CA GLU A 49 15.55 27.30 0.43
C GLU A 49 16.25 27.72 -0.86
N VAL A 50 15.64 28.65 -1.59
CA VAL A 50 16.18 29.17 -2.85
C VAL A 50 16.81 30.53 -2.54
N PRO A 51 18.13 30.70 -2.77
CA PRO A 51 18.80 31.98 -2.56
C PRO A 51 18.37 33.01 -3.62
N ALA A 52 18.73 34.27 -3.44
CA ALA A 52 18.48 35.34 -4.42
C ALA A 52 19.21 35.11 -5.77
N ALA A 53 20.16 34.18 -5.82
CA ALA A 53 20.73 33.70 -7.06
C ALA A 53 19.69 32.80 -7.74
N ASP A 54 19.16 33.25 -8.88
CA ASP A 54 18.03 32.73 -9.68
C ASP A 54 17.83 31.21 -9.78
N ARG A 55 18.81 30.37 -9.42
CA ARG A 55 18.73 28.91 -9.46
C ARG A 55 19.38 28.23 -8.26
N ALA A 56 18.71 27.20 -7.74
CA ALA A 56 19.22 26.26 -6.77
C ALA A 56 19.28 24.84 -7.36
N THR A 57 20.34 24.10 -7.02
CA THR A 57 20.42 22.66 -7.31
C THR A 57 20.03 21.88 -6.07
N VAL A 58 19.00 21.04 -6.20
CA VAL A 58 18.47 20.21 -5.12
C VAL A 58 18.73 18.76 -5.48
N LYS A 59 19.17 17.96 -4.52
CA LYS A 59 19.28 16.49 -4.67
C LYS A 59 18.14 15.84 -3.89
N VAL A 60 17.61 14.69 -4.28
CA VAL A 60 16.63 13.96 -3.48
C VAL A 60 16.91 12.48 -3.63
N ARG A 61 16.90 11.75 -2.51
CA ARG A 61 16.99 10.29 -2.54
C ARG A 61 15.57 9.72 -2.62
N ILE A 62 15.33 8.91 -3.63
CA ILE A 62 14.10 8.15 -3.79
C ILE A 62 14.41 6.66 -3.68
N ALA A 63 13.38 5.82 -3.67
CA ALA A 63 13.56 4.38 -3.65
C ALA A 63 14.49 3.90 -4.79
N GLU A 64 15.30 2.88 -4.48
CA GLU A 64 16.11 2.17 -5.46
C GLU A 64 15.25 1.66 -6.63
N GLY A 65 15.80 1.69 -7.84
CA GLY A 65 15.13 1.17 -9.05
C GLY A 65 14.05 2.09 -9.62
N VAL A 66 13.76 3.23 -8.98
CA VAL A 66 12.84 4.23 -9.53
C VAL A 66 13.57 5.08 -10.57
N GLY A 67 13.07 5.04 -11.81
CA GLY A 67 13.55 5.86 -12.93
C GLY A 67 13.03 7.30 -12.84
N VAL A 68 13.65 8.22 -13.57
CA VAL A 68 13.22 9.63 -13.61
C VAL A 68 11.83 9.78 -14.21
N GLU A 69 11.50 8.93 -15.17
CA GLU A 69 10.22 8.80 -15.83
C GLU A 69 9.08 8.34 -14.90
N ASP A 70 9.43 7.78 -13.74
CA ASP A 70 8.49 7.31 -12.72
C ASP A 70 8.32 8.31 -11.57
N VAL A 71 8.90 9.51 -11.72
CA VAL A 71 8.83 10.58 -10.75
C VAL A 71 7.94 11.70 -11.28
N VAL A 72 6.97 12.09 -10.47
CA VAL A 72 6.15 13.27 -10.67
C VAL A 72 6.58 14.33 -9.67
N VAL A 73 6.95 15.50 -10.18
CA VAL A 73 7.34 16.66 -9.37
C VAL A 73 6.26 17.72 -9.52
N LEU A 74 5.76 18.21 -8.39
CA LEU A 74 4.72 19.22 -8.39
C LEU A 74 5.10 20.38 -7.51
N ASP A 75 4.95 21.56 -8.11
CA ASP A 75 5.11 22.85 -7.48
C ASP A 75 3.75 23.56 -7.38
N ARG A 76 3.60 24.44 -6.39
CA ARG A 76 2.38 25.23 -6.17
C ARG A 76 2.29 26.47 -7.06
N GLY A 77 3.21 26.65 -8.00
CA GLY A 77 3.20 27.73 -9.00
C GLY A 77 4.19 28.86 -8.71
N GLU A 78 5.12 28.68 -7.79
CA GLU A 78 6.14 29.68 -7.42
C GLU A 78 7.53 29.33 -7.93
N LEU A 79 7.76 28.07 -8.34
CA LEU A 79 9.04 27.57 -8.80
C LEU A 79 9.01 27.21 -10.28
N THR A 80 10.14 27.45 -10.95
CA THR A 80 10.43 26.94 -12.28
C THR A 80 11.38 25.76 -12.17
N ILE A 81 10.91 24.55 -12.47
CA ILE A 81 11.78 23.36 -12.56
C ILE A 81 12.32 23.30 -13.98
N SER A 82 13.58 23.73 -14.15
CA SER A 82 14.22 23.80 -15.47
C SER A 82 14.84 22.48 -15.91
N GLU A 83 15.21 21.62 -14.96
CA GLU A 83 15.88 20.37 -15.24
C GLU A 83 15.64 19.34 -14.14
N LEU A 84 15.45 18.08 -14.55
CA LEU A 84 15.38 16.91 -13.69
C LEU A 84 16.36 15.85 -14.23
N ARG A 85 17.36 15.49 -13.43
CA ARG A 85 18.33 14.43 -13.72
C ARG A 85 18.23 13.32 -12.68
N GLY A 86 18.37 12.08 -13.10
CA GLY A 86 18.54 10.95 -12.19
C GLY A 86 19.93 10.36 -12.39
N ALA A 87 20.72 10.33 -11.33
CA ALA A 87 21.91 9.48 -11.30
C ALA A 87 21.43 8.09 -10.87
N SER A 88 20.99 7.28 -11.84
CA SER A 88 20.87 5.84 -11.57
C SER A 88 22.28 5.31 -11.33
N ALA A 89 22.47 4.60 -10.21
CA ALA A 89 23.79 4.18 -9.75
C ALA A 89 24.52 3.23 -10.73
N ARG A 90 23.87 2.75 -11.80
CA ARG A 90 24.50 1.86 -12.78
C ARG A 90 24.16 2.26 -14.22
N PRO A 91 25.11 2.83 -14.99
CA PRO A 91 24.95 2.90 -16.44
C PRO A 91 24.86 1.47 -16.99
N ALA A 92 23.83 1.21 -17.79
CA ALA A 92 23.41 -0.13 -18.24
C ALA A 92 24.39 -0.84 -19.21
N ALA A 93 25.62 -0.37 -19.37
CA ALA A 93 26.46 -0.71 -20.52
C ALA A 93 27.90 -1.19 -20.21
N ALA A 94 28.24 -1.50 -18.95
CA ALA A 94 29.57 -2.05 -18.63
C ALA A 94 29.46 -3.47 -18.03
N GLU A 95 30.18 -4.39 -18.66
CA GLU A 95 30.21 -5.84 -18.48
C GLU A 95 30.40 -6.31 -17.02
N GLU A 96 29.62 -7.32 -16.65
CA GLU A 96 29.87 -8.45 -15.71
C GLU A 96 30.66 -8.25 -14.39
N GLU A 97 30.80 -7.04 -13.83
CA GLU A 97 31.16 -6.94 -12.41
C GLU A 97 29.99 -7.40 -11.52
N PRO A 98 30.27 -8.20 -10.46
CA PRO A 98 29.25 -8.77 -9.58
C PRO A 98 28.35 -7.64 -9.10
N ALA A 99 27.04 -7.87 -9.20
CA ALA A 99 26.04 -6.85 -8.89
C ALA A 99 26.19 -6.39 -7.44
N GLY A 100 26.95 -5.31 -7.24
CA GLY A 100 26.90 -4.53 -6.02
C GLY A 100 25.45 -4.13 -5.78
N GLU A 101 25.01 -4.23 -4.52
CA GLU A 101 23.67 -3.84 -4.10
C GLU A 101 23.36 -2.45 -4.67
N ALA A 102 22.36 -2.36 -5.54
CA ALA A 102 21.97 -1.07 -6.08
C ALA A 102 21.47 -0.21 -4.92
N GLY A 103 21.92 1.04 -4.86
CA GLY A 103 21.53 1.97 -3.81
C GLY A 103 20.33 2.83 -4.21
N PRO A 104 19.76 3.59 -3.26
CA PRO A 104 18.73 4.60 -3.55
C PRO A 104 19.10 5.52 -4.71
N THR A 105 18.13 5.81 -5.60
CA THR A 105 18.37 6.71 -6.74
C THR A 105 18.49 8.16 -6.25
N GLU A 106 19.54 8.87 -6.68
CA GLU A 106 19.69 10.31 -6.42
C GLU A 106 19.12 11.12 -7.60
N LEU A 107 18.00 11.79 -7.36
CA LEU A 107 17.46 12.81 -8.25
C LEU A 107 18.17 14.13 -8.03
N THR A 108 18.38 14.90 -9.09
CA THR A 108 18.86 16.28 -9.05
C THR A 108 17.89 17.18 -9.82
N PHE A 109 17.42 18.24 -9.17
CA PHE A 109 16.54 19.26 -9.73
C PHE A 109 17.30 20.57 -9.84
N VAL A 110 17.13 21.29 -10.94
CA VAL A 110 17.52 22.69 -11.05
C VAL A 110 16.26 23.54 -10.98
N VAL A 111 16.03 24.13 -9.82
CA VAL A 111 14.85 24.95 -9.52
C VAL A 111 15.23 26.43 -9.54
N GLY A 112 14.40 27.26 -10.15
CA GLY A 112 14.47 28.72 -10.03
C GLY A 112 13.24 29.26 -9.35
N ALA A 113 13.36 30.41 -8.69
CA ALA A 113 12.27 31.12 -8.04
C ALA A 113 12.35 32.60 -8.41
N PRO A 114 11.21 33.32 -8.49
CA PRO A 114 11.22 34.76 -8.77
C PRO A 114 11.82 35.58 -7.63
N ASN A 115 11.84 35.04 -6.40
CA ASN A 115 12.37 35.69 -5.21
C ASN A 115 13.10 34.65 -4.34
N ALA A 116 14.05 35.12 -3.52
CA ALA A 116 14.63 34.29 -2.48
C ALA A 116 13.58 33.89 -1.44
N GLY A 117 13.64 32.67 -0.92
CA GLY A 117 12.68 32.23 0.09
C GLY A 117 12.64 30.73 0.33
N LYS A 118 11.68 30.34 1.18
CA LYS A 118 11.35 28.94 1.46
C LYS A 118 10.16 28.51 0.61
N PHE A 119 10.36 27.45 -0.15
CA PHE A 119 9.35 26.86 -1.03
C PHE A 119 9.12 25.41 -0.66
N ALA A 120 8.00 24.84 -1.09
CA ALA A 120 7.69 23.43 -0.88
C ALA A 120 7.39 22.76 -2.22
N VAL A 121 8.10 21.68 -2.51
CA VAL A 121 7.86 20.83 -3.68
C VAL A 121 7.36 19.47 -3.22
N HIS A 122 6.37 18.93 -3.93
CA HIS A 122 5.94 17.56 -3.75
C HIS A 122 6.63 16.68 -4.79
N VAL A 123 7.32 15.65 -4.31
CA VAL A 123 7.87 14.59 -5.16
C VAL A 123 7.06 13.35 -4.91
N ALA A 124 6.52 12.75 -5.95
CA ALA A 124 5.78 11.52 -5.87
C ALA A 124 6.32 10.52 -6.87
N TYR A 125 6.38 9.25 -6.48
CA TYR A 125 6.86 8.19 -7.35
C TYR A 125 6.23 6.85 -6.97
N VAL A 126 6.35 5.90 -7.89
CA VAL A 126 5.84 4.54 -7.72
C VAL A 126 6.99 3.58 -7.57
N THR A 127 6.82 2.60 -6.69
CA THR A 127 7.77 1.50 -6.51
C THR A 127 7.02 0.19 -6.29
N ASP A 128 7.59 -0.91 -6.75
CA ASP A 128 7.18 -2.29 -6.44
C ASP A 128 7.99 -2.88 -5.28
N ARG A 129 8.93 -2.12 -4.70
CA ARG A 129 9.80 -2.56 -3.60
C ARG A 129 9.17 -2.42 -2.22
N ILE A 130 7.93 -1.98 -2.15
CA ILE A 130 7.12 -2.03 -0.93
C ILE A 130 5.94 -2.93 -1.19
N GLU A 131 5.96 -4.09 -0.55
CA GLU A 131 4.90 -5.09 -0.60
C GLU A 131 4.14 -5.09 0.73
N TRP A 132 2.92 -5.60 0.72
CA TRP A 132 2.17 -5.80 1.96
C TRP A 132 1.27 -7.02 1.89
N ASP A 133 1.05 -7.61 3.06
CA ASP A 133 0.11 -8.70 3.27
C ASP A 133 -0.74 -8.41 4.50
N ALA A 134 -2.05 -8.64 4.40
CA ALA A 134 -2.95 -8.55 5.54
C ALA A 134 -3.35 -9.95 6.00
N ALA A 135 -3.43 -10.15 7.32
CA ALA A 135 -3.90 -11.39 7.92
C ALA A 135 -4.76 -11.13 9.14
N TYR A 136 -5.72 -12.02 9.36
CA TYR A 136 -6.73 -11.89 10.40
C TYR A 136 -6.76 -13.12 11.30
N THR A 137 -7.08 -12.86 12.57
CA THR A 137 -7.36 -13.91 13.55
C THR A 137 -8.69 -13.60 14.22
N MET A 138 -9.53 -14.61 14.30
CA MET A 138 -10.80 -14.58 15.00
C MET A 138 -10.71 -15.51 16.20
N THR A 139 -11.01 -15.03 17.40
CA THR A 139 -11.00 -15.86 18.61
C THR A 139 -12.39 -15.93 19.19
N THR A 140 -12.96 -17.12 19.27
CA THR A 140 -14.30 -17.34 19.81
C THR A 140 -14.28 -17.37 21.33
N THR A 141 -15.42 -17.08 21.94
CA THR A 141 -15.70 -17.44 23.33
C THR A 141 -15.80 -18.97 23.46
N ALA A 142 -15.76 -19.47 24.70
CA ALA A 142 -15.98 -20.89 24.98
C ALA A 142 -17.38 -21.36 24.54
N ALA A 143 -18.39 -20.48 24.68
CA ALA A 143 -19.76 -20.72 24.24
C ALA A 143 -19.97 -20.59 22.72
N ARG A 144 -18.96 -20.12 21.96
CA ARG A 144 -19.00 -19.90 20.50
C ARG A 144 -20.16 -19.00 20.03
N ASP A 145 -20.62 -18.12 20.89
CA ASP A 145 -21.69 -17.15 20.64
C ASP A 145 -21.14 -15.76 20.27
N HIS A 146 -19.85 -15.54 20.52
CA HIS A 146 -19.15 -14.30 20.20
C HIS A 146 -17.74 -14.56 19.67
N VAL A 147 -17.22 -13.59 18.92
CA VAL A 147 -15.89 -13.64 18.35
C VAL A 147 -15.20 -12.29 18.37
N THR A 148 -13.92 -12.29 18.73
CA THR A 148 -13.05 -11.11 18.65
C THR A 148 -12.22 -11.20 17.38
N LEU A 149 -12.36 -10.23 16.49
CA LEU A 149 -11.56 -10.12 15.26
C LEU A 149 -10.34 -9.23 15.52
N ARG A 150 -9.15 -9.74 15.20
CA ARG A 150 -7.90 -9.00 15.14
C ARG A 150 -7.35 -9.08 13.73
N GLY A 151 -6.71 -8.02 13.28
CA GLY A 151 -6.07 -7.96 11.97
C GLY A 151 -4.73 -7.25 12.06
N ALA A 152 -3.78 -7.66 11.23
CA ALA A 152 -2.53 -6.97 11.06
C ALA A 152 -2.16 -6.90 9.58
N ILE A 153 -1.40 -5.87 9.22
CA ILE A 153 -0.72 -5.75 7.94
C ILE A 153 0.78 -5.87 8.19
N ALA A 154 1.44 -6.72 7.43
CA ALA A 154 2.89 -6.78 7.31
C ALA A 154 3.28 -5.96 6.07
N ILE A 155 4.17 -4.98 6.22
CA ILE A 155 4.64 -4.11 5.15
C ILE A 155 6.13 -4.40 4.98
N ARG A 156 6.53 -4.92 3.83
CA ARG A 156 7.92 -5.25 3.53
C ARG A 156 8.52 -4.14 2.66
N ASN A 157 9.57 -3.49 3.15
CA ASN A 157 10.25 -2.42 2.45
C ASN A 157 11.67 -2.85 2.04
N THR A 158 11.91 -2.87 0.73
CA THR A 158 13.19 -3.19 0.08
C THR A 158 13.71 -2.02 -0.78
N THR A 159 13.24 -0.80 -0.50
CA THR A 159 13.58 0.42 -1.26
C THR A 159 14.98 0.98 -1.00
N GLY A 160 15.66 0.47 0.04
CA GLY A 160 16.94 1.02 0.51
C GLY A 160 16.84 2.35 1.27
N ILE A 161 15.61 2.86 1.53
CA ILE A 161 15.38 4.08 2.31
C ILE A 161 14.44 3.82 3.49
N VAL A 162 14.66 4.55 4.59
CA VAL A 162 13.75 4.58 5.74
C VAL A 162 12.68 5.64 5.47
N LEU A 163 11.41 5.25 5.55
CA LEU A 163 10.27 6.17 5.35
C LEU A 163 9.56 6.43 6.67
N LYS A 164 9.45 7.70 7.08
CA LYS A 164 8.63 8.13 8.21
C LYS A 164 7.37 8.80 7.68
N ALA A 165 6.31 8.01 7.55
CA ALA A 165 5.18 8.40 6.72
C ALA A 165 3.83 8.10 7.36
N ARG A 166 2.81 8.83 6.90
CA ARG A 166 1.42 8.44 7.06
C ARG A 166 1.08 7.38 6.01
N ALA A 167 0.75 6.17 6.46
CA ALA A 167 0.46 5.05 5.59
C ALA A 167 -1.05 4.84 5.38
N TYR A 168 -1.41 4.54 4.14
CA TYR A 168 -2.73 4.12 3.71
C TYR A 168 -2.62 2.81 2.95
N VAL A 169 -3.64 1.96 3.05
CA VAL A 169 -3.78 0.75 2.22
C VAL A 169 -5.02 0.88 1.37
N VAL A 170 -4.89 0.52 0.09
CA VAL A 170 -5.95 0.45 -0.90
C VAL A 170 -5.94 -0.96 -1.43
N ASP A 171 -7.00 -1.71 -1.12
CA ASP A 171 -7.15 -3.10 -1.55
C ASP A 171 -7.62 -3.21 -3.01
N ALA A 172 -6.81 -2.66 -3.91
CA ALA A 172 -6.98 -2.67 -5.34
C ALA A 172 -5.61 -2.61 -6.02
N GLU A 173 -5.56 -2.99 -7.29
CA GLU A 173 -4.40 -2.73 -8.15
C GLU A 173 -4.39 -1.26 -8.57
N LEU A 174 -3.20 -0.67 -8.62
CA LEU A 174 -3.03 0.71 -9.06
C LEU A 174 -3.32 0.87 -10.56
N GLY A 175 -3.03 -0.15 -11.37
CA GLY A 175 -3.28 -0.16 -12.82
C GLY A 175 -2.40 0.83 -13.59
N PRO A 176 -2.89 1.46 -14.68
CA PRO A 176 -2.16 2.50 -15.41
C PRO A 176 -1.94 3.73 -14.54
N TRP A 177 -0.81 3.75 -13.84
CA TRP A 177 -0.63 4.58 -12.66
C TRP A 177 -0.35 6.05 -12.98
N ARG A 178 0.38 6.35 -14.07
CA ARG A 178 0.89 7.72 -14.35
C ARG A 178 -0.23 8.76 -14.43
N GLY A 179 -1.31 8.43 -15.14
CA GLY A 179 -2.49 9.32 -15.24
C GLY A 179 -3.17 9.52 -13.88
N ARG A 180 -3.37 8.43 -13.12
CA ARG A 180 -4.03 8.46 -11.81
C ARG A 180 -3.25 9.24 -10.76
N ILE A 181 -1.93 9.09 -10.72
CA ILE A 181 -1.09 9.79 -9.74
C ILE A 181 -1.02 11.28 -10.06
N ALA A 182 -0.85 11.66 -11.33
CA ALA A 182 -0.87 13.06 -11.71
C ALA A 182 -2.21 13.73 -11.33
N GLU A 183 -3.34 13.04 -11.55
CA GLU A 183 -4.68 13.50 -11.15
C GLU A 183 -4.86 13.57 -9.62
N GLN A 184 -4.45 12.53 -8.89
CA GLN A 184 -4.51 12.49 -7.43
C GLN A 184 -3.68 13.61 -6.80
N LEU A 185 -2.47 13.81 -7.30
CA LEU A 185 -1.62 14.87 -6.77
C LEU A 185 -2.14 16.26 -7.18
N GLY A 186 -2.57 16.43 -8.42
CA GLY A 186 -3.16 17.68 -8.91
C GLY A 186 -4.40 18.11 -8.11
N SER A 187 -5.30 17.16 -7.82
CA SER A 187 -6.47 17.41 -6.95
C SER A 187 -6.06 17.73 -5.52
N SER A 188 -5.06 17.04 -4.95
CA SER A 188 -4.54 17.35 -3.60
C SER A 188 -3.95 18.75 -3.47
N LEU A 189 -3.43 19.33 -4.56
CA LEU A 189 -2.82 20.66 -4.57
C LEU A 189 -3.83 21.78 -4.82
N THR A 190 -4.80 21.53 -5.71
CA THR A 190 -5.81 22.53 -6.10
C THR A 190 -7.02 22.54 -5.17
N GLY A 191 -7.13 21.55 -4.27
CA GLY A 191 -8.30 21.39 -3.39
C GLY A 191 -9.58 21.07 -4.16
N THR A 192 -9.48 20.70 -5.45
CA THR A 192 -10.64 20.35 -6.27
C THR A 192 -11.18 18.98 -5.87
N THR A 193 -12.46 18.75 -6.19
CA THR A 193 -13.18 17.51 -5.89
C THR A 193 -12.38 16.27 -6.27
N SER A 194 -12.40 15.29 -5.37
CA SER A 194 -11.73 13.99 -5.52
C SER A 194 -12.11 13.33 -6.85
N SER A 195 -11.17 12.57 -7.42
CA SER A 195 -11.38 11.80 -8.66
C SER A 195 -12.72 11.06 -8.61
N THR A 196 -13.47 11.12 -9.72
CA THR A 196 -14.80 10.49 -9.85
C THR A 196 -14.72 8.99 -10.08
N THR A 197 -13.53 8.44 -10.34
CA THR A 197 -13.34 7.00 -10.47
C THR A 197 -13.31 6.40 -9.06
N PRO A 198 -14.26 5.53 -8.67
CA PRO A 198 -14.26 4.92 -7.36
C PRO A 198 -13.06 3.98 -7.24
N ILE A 199 -11.99 4.48 -6.62
CA ILE A 199 -10.92 3.65 -6.09
C ILE A 199 -11.50 2.96 -4.83
N ALA A 200 -11.09 1.74 -4.55
CA ALA A 200 -11.39 1.10 -3.26
C ALA A 200 -11.10 2.09 -2.12
N THR A 201 -12.00 2.21 -1.15
CA THR A 201 -11.89 3.17 -0.04
C THR A 201 -10.53 3.05 0.65
N PRO A 202 -9.66 4.07 0.60
CA PRO A 202 -8.37 4.03 1.27
C PRO A 202 -8.55 3.89 2.78
N ARG A 203 -7.83 2.93 3.38
CA ARG A 203 -7.82 2.73 4.83
C ARG A 203 -6.55 3.33 5.41
N LEU A 204 -6.72 4.27 6.35
CA LEU A 204 -5.60 4.79 7.13
C LEU A 204 -5.04 3.68 8.01
N VAL A 205 -3.75 3.37 7.84
CA VAL A 205 -2.99 2.44 8.68
C VAL A 205 -2.43 3.17 9.90
N GLY A 206 -2.00 4.43 9.72
CA GLY A 206 -1.49 5.28 10.80
C GLY A 206 -0.17 5.96 10.43
N GLN A 207 0.55 6.44 11.44
CA GLN A 207 1.94 6.87 11.29
C GLN A 207 2.85 5.65 11.41
N VAL A 208 3.76 5.46 10.46
CA VAL A 208 4.68 4.31 10.41
C VAL A 208 6.11 4.76 10.12
N GLU A 209 7.07 4.02 10.65
CA GLU A 209 8.47 4.10 10.28
C GLU A 209 8.83 2.81 9.53
N LEU A 210 8.88 2.87 8.20
CA LEU A 210 9.20 1.73 7.33
C LEU A 210 10.71 1.69 7.12
N GLY A 211 11.41 0.94 7.98
CA GLY A 211 12.83 0.60 7.79
C GLY A 211 13.03 -0.47 6.72
N ALA A 212 14.25 -0.98 6.57
CA ALA A 212 14.50 -2.16 5.75
C ALA A 212 13.85 -3.40 6.39
N GLY A 213 13.26 -4.27 5.56
CA GLY A 213 12.62 -5.50 6.01
C GLY A 213 11.13 -5.34 6.30
N GLU A 214 10.60 -6.05 7.29
CA GLU A 214 9.17 -6.12 7.59
C GLU A 214 8.77 -5.21 8.75
N THR A 215 7.73 -4.42 8.55
CA THR A 215 7.06 -3.62 9.58
C THR A 215 5.63 -4.13 9.76
N ARG A 216 5.25 -4.46 10.99
CA ARG A 216 3.90 -4.97 11.30
C ARG A 216 3.04 -3.90 11.97
N VAL A 217 1.82 -3.71 11.46
CA VAL A 217 0.85 -2.74 12.01
C VAL A 217 -0.50 -3.42 12.30
N GLU A 218 -1.11 -3.13 13.45
CA GLU A 218 -2.43 -3.64 13.81
C GLU A 218 -3.54 -2.84 13.10
N LEU A 219 -4.45 -3.52 12.41
CA LEU A 219 -5.55 -2.90 11.65
C LEU A 219 -6.82 -2.65 12.48
N LEU A 220 -6.99 -3.44 13.54
CA LEU A 220 -8.20 -3.49 14.36
C LEU A 220 -7.84 -3.50 15.86
N PRO A 221 -7.13 -2.48 16.37
CA PRO A 221 -6.77 -2.42 17.77
C PRO A 221 -8.03 -2.29 18.64
N GLY A 222 -8.24 -3.24 19.54
CA GLY A 222 -9.29 -3.15 20.56
C GLY A 222 -10.73 -3.33 20.06
N GLU A 223 -10.95 -4.00 18.93
CA GLU A 223 -12.31 -4.31 18.47
C GLU A 223 -13.11 -5.11 19.52
N PRO A 224 -14.34 -4.70 19.86
CA PRO A 224 -15.18 -5.44 20.79
C PRO A 224 -15.65 -6.77 20.16
N PRO A 225 -15.93 -7.79 20.99
CA PRO A 225 -16.52 -9.04 20.51
C PRO A 225 -17.78 -8.80 19.70
N ARG A 226 -17.99 -9.63 18.68
CA ARG A 226 -19.16 -9.59 17.78
C ARG A 226 -19.97 -10.87 17.94
N PRO A 227 -21.31 -10.80 17.85
CA PRO A 227 -22.13 -12.00 17.81
C PRO A 227 -21.70 -12.92 16.66
N MET A 228 -21.64 -14.20 16.97
CA MET A 228 -21.33 -15.29 16.05
C MET A 228 -22.36 -16.39 16.23
N ARG A 229 -22.79 -17.02 15.13
CA ARG A 229 -23.62 -18.22 15.20
C ARG A 229 -23.10 -19.28 14.24
N SER A 230 -23.19 -20.53 14.65
CA SER A 230 -22.96 -21.67 13.76
C SER A 230 -24.13 -21.74 12.78
N VAL A 231 -23.83 -21.86 11.49
CA VAL A 231 -24.82 -22.04 10.43
C VAL A 231 -24.53 -23.36 9.73
N LEU A 232 -25.60 -24.10 9.44
CA LEU A 232 -25.48 -25.36 8.72
C LEU A 232 -25.38 -25.00 7.23
N VAL A 233 -24.18 -25.14 6.66
CA VAL A 233 -24.03 -24.99 5.21
C VAL A 233 -24.55 -26.25 4.55
N PHE A 234 -25.61 -26.07 3.78
CA PHE A 234 -26.22 -27.09 2.96
C PHE A 234 -25.24 -27.54 1.87
N ASP A 235 -24.93 -28.84 1.81
CA ASP A 235 -24.17 -29.42 0.70
C ASP A 235 -25.05 -29.35 -0.57
N PRO A 236 -24.63 -28.67 -1.65
CA PRO A 236 -25.44 -28.49 -2.86
C PRO A 236 -25.82 -29.79 -3.57
N ILE A 237 -25.35 -30.96 -3.12
CA ILE A 237 -25.76 -32.27 -3.64
C ILE A 237 -27.23 -32.64 -3.26
N GLY A 238 -27.92 -31.81 -2.47
CA GLY A 238 -29.36 -31.89 -2.24
C GLY A 238 -29.76 -32.73 -1.02
N THR A 239 -31.00 -32.56 -0.54
CA THR A 239 -31.59 -33.23 0.65
C THR A 239 -31.57 -34.76 0.59
N LYS A 240 -31.23 -35.36 -0.55
CA LYS A 240 -31.08 -36.82 -0.70
C LYS A 240 -29.89 -37.39 0.07
N LEU A 241 -28.95 -36.55 0.52
CA LEU A 241 -27.80 -36.95 1.34
C LEU A 241 -27.92 -36.50 2.81
N ASP A 242 -29.04 -35.88 3.22
CA ASP A 242 -29.35 -35.60 4.62
C ASP A 242 -29.67 -36.91 5.36
N GLN A 243 -28.62 -37.65 5.71
CA GLN A 243 -28.72 -38.71 6.70
C GLN A 243 -28.53 -38.08 8.09
N GLY A 244 -29.27 -38.53 9.09
CA GLY A 244 -29.18 -38.03 10.47
C GLY A 244 -27.83 -38.25 11.18
N GLY A 245 -26.78 -38.62 10.45
CA GLY A 245 -25.41 -38.71 10.93
C GLY A 245 -24.55 -37.56 10.39
N SER A 246 -23.69 -37.00 11.23
CA SER A 246 -22.75 -35.91 10.94
C SER A 246 -21.56 -36.31 10.03
N ALA A 247 -21.73 -37.35 9.20
CA ALA A 247 -20.71 -37.88 8.32
C ALA A 247 -21.07 -37.66 6.84
N PRO A 248 -20.22 -36.96 6.05
CA PRO A 248 -20.43 -36.77 4.62
C PRO A 248 -20.43 -38.11 3.87
N ILE A 249 -21.31 -38.25 2.87
CA ILE A 249 -21.40 -39.44 2.02
C ILE A 249 -20.22 -39.44 1.03
N ARG A 250 -19.42 -40.51 1.07
CA ARG A 250 -18.23 -40.72 0.23
C ARG A 250 -18.50 -41.70 -0.89
N ASP A 251 -19.56 -41.46 -1.65
CA ASP A 251 -19.94 -42.33 -2.75
C ASP A 251 -19.24 -41.90 -4.05
N SER A 252 -18.26 -42.70 -4.48
CA SER A 252 -17.52 -42.48 -5.72
C SER A 252 -18.41 -42.58 -6.97
N SER A 253 -19.60 -43.17 -6.87
CA SER A 253 -20.56 -43.23 -7.98
C SER A 253 -21.24 -41.88 -8.26
N LEU A 254 -21.12 -40.91 -7.35
CA LEU A 254 -21.62 -39.53 -7.53
C LEU A 254 -20.64 -38.61 -8.27
N GLY A 255 -19.53 -39.14 -8.78
CA GLY A 255 -18.55 -38.37 -9.57
C GLY A 255 -17.69 -37.42 -8.73
N ILE A 256 -17.67 -37.57 -7.40
CA ILE A 256 -16.84 -36.78 -6.48
C ILE A 256 -15.39 -37.27 -6.61
N GLU A 257 -14.50 -36.44 -7.17
CA GLU A 257 -13.07 -36.77 -7.31
C GLU A 257 -12.38 -36.99 -5.97
N LYS A 258 -11.34 -37.83 -5.98
CA LYS A 258 -10.63 -38.33 -4.79
C LYS A 258 -9.70 -37.31 -4.11
N SER A 259 -9.55 -36.13 -4.68
CA SER A 259 -8.81 -35.03 -4.06
C SER A 259 -9.63 -34.55 -2.88
N ALA A 260 -9.27 -34.96 -1.66
CA ALA A 260 -10.04 -34.69 -0.47
C ALA A 260 -10.37 -33.18 -0.40
N PRO A 261 -11.63 -32.77 -0.61
CA PRO A 261 -11.98 -31.38 -0.40
C PRO A 261 -11.68 -31.05 1.06
N THR A 262 -11.30 -29.81 1.32
CA THR A 262 -11.26 -29.26 2.68
C THR A 262 -12.61 -29.56 3.32
N ARG A 263 -12.64 -30.53 4.24
CA ARG A 263 -13.86 -30.95 4.92
C ARG A 263 -14.38 -29.75 5.71
N VAL A 264 -15.43 -29.09 5.21
CA VAL A 264 -16.16 -28.09 5.97
C VAL A 264 -16.97 -28.85 7.02
N THR A 265 -16.46 -28.92 8.25
CA THR A 265 -17.17 -29.57 9.37
C THR A 265 -18.19 -28.65 10.01
N GLU A 266 -17.98 -27.35 9.92
CA GLU A 266 -18.80 -26.32 10.53
C GLU A 266 -18.68 -25.04 9.71
N SER A 267 -19.71 -24.21 9.73
CA SER A 267 -19.70 -22.89 9.13
C SER A 267 -20.23 -21.88 10.13
N PHE A 268 -19.69 -20.67 10.07
CA PHE A 268 -20.00 -19.63 11.04
C PHE A 268 -20.43 -18.38 10.31
N GLU A 269 -21.51 -17.78 10.78
CA GLU A 269 -21.93 -16.45 10.37
C GLU A 269 -21.52 -15.46 11.46
N ILE A 270 -20.88 -14.37 11.03
CA ILE A 270 -20.38 -13.31 11.92
C ILE A 270 -20.98 -12.00 11.48
N MET A 271 -21.60 -11.28 12.42
CA MET A 271 -22.18 -9.98 12.12
C MET A 271 -21.08 -8.95 11.78
N ARG A 272 -21.15 -8.40 10.57
CA ARG A 272 -20.21 -7.38 10.10
C ARG A 272 -20.64 -5.99 10.57
N LYS A 273 -19.72 -5.27 11.21
CA LYS A 273 -19.89 -3.82 11.47
C LYS A 273 -19.30 -3.04 10.30
N ARG A 274 -20.14 -2.43 9.46
CA ARG A 274 -19.71 -1.68 8.25
C ARG A 274 -18.63 -0.65 8.60
N ALA A 275 -18.87 0.19 9.61
CA ALA A 275 -17.96 1.26 10.01
C ALA A 275 -16.52 0.80 10.33
N SER A 276 -16.33 -0.38 10.93
CA SER A 276 -14.97 -0.86 11.27
C SER A 276 -14.34 -1.76 10.21
N SER A 277 -15.16 -2.31 9.31
CA SER A 277 -14.72 -3.24 8.27
C SER A 277 -14.65 -2.64 6.87
N ASP A 278 -15.05 -1.38 6.70
CA ASP A 278 -14.92 -0.67 5.45
C ASP A 278 -13.45 -0.31 5.17
N GLY A 279 -13.05 -0.49 3.90
CA GLY A 279 -11.68 -0.33 3.45
C GLY A 279 -10.66 -1.35 3.99
N LEU A 280 -11.06 -2.36 4.79
CA LEU A 280 -10.11 -3.38 5.22
C LEU A 280 -9.60 -4.19 4.02
N PRO A 281 -8.29 -4.45 3.94
CA PRO A 281 -7.73 -5.26 2.88
C PRO A 281 -8.16 -6.73 2.97
N GLY A 282 -8.30 -7.38 1.82
CA GLY A 282 -8.51 -8.81 1.75
C GLY A 282 -7.33 -9.58 2.34
N GLY A 283 -7.60 -10.66 3.07
CA GLY A 283 -6.55 -11.49 3.64
C GLY A 283 -7.05 -12.80 4.24
N PRO A 284 -6.17 -13.79 4.47
CA PRO A 284 -6.53 -15.00 5.18
C PRO A 284 -7.03 -14.68 6.61
N VAL A 285 -8.01 -15.46 7.05
CA VAL A 285 -8.47 -15.47 8.44
C VAL A 285 -8.32 -16.86 9.04
N ARG A 286 -7.88 -16.91 10.30
CA ARG A 286 -7.93 -18.11 11.13
C ARG A 286 -8.98 -17.96 12.21
N LEU A 287 -9.91 -18.91 12.29
CA LEU A 287 -10.85 -19.02 13.40
C LEU A 287 -10.26 -19.92 14.47
N LEU A 288 -10.13 -19.39 15.69
CA LEU A 288 -9.54 -20.05 16.84
C LEU A 288 -10.57 -20.17 17.96
N GLN A 289 -10.64 -21.34 18.59
CA GLN A 289 -11.39 -21.55 19.82
C GLN A 289 -10.45 -21.37 21.01
N ARG A 290 -10.91 -20.63 22.03
CA ARG A 290 -10.27 -20.63 23.35
C ARG A 290 -10.80 -21.80 24.18
N ASN A 291 -9.91 -22.71 24.55
CA ASN A 291 -10.21 -23.84 25.42
C ASN A 291 -10.35 -23.38 26.89
N PRO A 292 -10.95 -24.21 27.78
CA PRO A 292 -11.08 -23.89 29.20
C PRO A 292 -9.74 -23.63 29.92
N ASP A 293 -8.66 -24.24 29.43
CA ASP A 293 -7.28 -24.06 29.93
C ASP A 293 -6.60 -22.79 29.39
N GLY A 294 -7.29 -22.01 28.55
CA GLY A 294 -6.79 -20.79 27.92
C GLY A 294 -6.03 -21.00 26.62
N SER A 295 -5.73 -22.25 26.22
CA SER A 295 -5.06 -22.57 24.96
C SER A 295 -5.95 -22.26 23.74
N LEU A 296 -5.33 -22.10 22.57
CA LEU A 296 -6.02 -21.82 21.31
C LEU A 296 -5.95 -23.03 20.39
N SER A 297 -7.09 -23.48 19.87
CA SER A 297 -7.20 -24.51 18.83
C SER A 297 -7.75 -23.93 17.55
N VAL A 298 -7.25 -24.36 16.38
CA VAL A 298 -7.74 -23.89 15.08
C VAL A 298 -9.05 -24.61 14.75
N LEU A 299 -10.12 -23.84 14.54
CA LEU A 299 -11.42 -24.33 14.07
C LEU A 299 -11.53 -24.33 12.55
N GLY A 300 -10.88 -23.38 11.89
CA GLY A 300 -10.93 -23.27 10.43
C GLY A 300 -10.10 -22.10 9.89
N GLU A 301 -9.94 -22.10 8.57
CA GLU A 301 -9.27 -21.06 7.81
C GLU A 301 -10.18 -20.61 6.66
N ALA A 302 -10.21 -19.31 6.37
CA ALA A 302 -10.96 -18.74 5.26
C ALA A 302 -10.24 -17.49 4.72
N ARG A 303 -10.89 -16.73 3.83
CA ARG A 303 -10.45 -15.38 3.43
C ARG A 303 -11.54 -14.39 3.84
N LEU A 304 -11.15 -13.24 4.39
CA LEU A 304 -12.06 -12.13 4.68
C LEU A 304 -11.77 -10.94 3.78
N PHE A 305 -12.81 -10.14 3.53
CA PHE A 305 -12.78 -8.85 2.85
C PHE A 305 -12.30 -8.86 1.39
N ASP A 306 -12.10 -10.05 0.82
CA ASP A 306 -11.77 -10.24 -0.58
C ASP A 306 -12.84 -9.58 -1.47
N VAL A 307 -12.39 -8.88 -2.50
CA VAL A 307 -13.23 -8.16 -3.46
C VAL A 307 -14.24 -9.11 -4.12
N ALA A 308 -13.84 -10.35 -4.41
CA ALA A 308 -14.75 -11.36 -4.95
C ALA A 308 -15.86 -11.78 -3.95
N THR A 309 -15.57 -11.70 -2.65
CA THR A 309 -16.52 -12.01 -1.57
C THR A 309 -17.35 -10.81 -1.11
N ARG A 310 -17.17 -9.62 -1.71
CA ARG A 310 -18.01 -8.43 -1.44
C ARG A 310 -19.40 -8.52 -2.10
N VAL A 311 -19.66 -9.57 -2.86
CA VAL A 311 -20.95 -9.89 -3.48
C VAL A 311 -21.72 -10.76 -2.50
N ALA A 312 -22.82 -10.35 -1.88
CA ALA A 312 -23.79 -9.34 -2.25
C ALA A 312 -24.23 -8.54 -1.01
N GLU A 313 -24.45 -7.23 -1.18
CA GLU A 313 -25.47 -6.51 -0.40
C GLU A 313 -26.83 -7.15 -0.77
N VAL A 314 -27.11 -8.33 -0.23
CA VAL A 314 -28.48 -8.82 -0.13
C VAL A 314 -29.02 -8.13 1.10
N ASP A 315 -29.91 -7.16 0.90
CA ASP A 315 -30.82 -6.73 1.97
C ASP A 315 -31.54 -8.00 2.45
N THR A 316 -31.10 -8.55 3.59
CA THR A 316 -31.83 -9.55 4.37
C THR A 316 -32.55 -8.87 5.52
#